data_AF-A0A2R7KV09-F1
#
_entry.id   AF-A0A2R7KV09-F1
#
_cell.length_a   1.000
_cell.length_b   1.000
_cell.length_c   1.000
_cell.angle_alpha   90.00
_cell.angle_beta   90.00
_cell.angle_gamma   90.00
#
_symmetry.space_group_name_H-M   'P 1'
#
loop_
_entity.id
_entity.type
_entity.pdbx_description
1 polymer ?
#
loop_
_entity_poly.entity_id
_entity_poly.type
_entity_poly.pdbx_seq_one_letter_code
_entity_poly.pdbx_strand_id
1 'polypeptide(L)' 'MNWENNNEILEKSINDLDGKCMSEKPEFNSFTVDRTFELMDKRIRLLQPEDIRLLIGQNIGLKYLVPIAIEILTNNPLI' A
#
# COMPACT_ATOMS: atom_id res chain seq x y z
N MET A 1 5.42 -14.00 13.01
CA MET A 1 5.61 -13.96 11.55
C MET A 1 7.09 -13.72 11.33
N ASN A 2 7.81 -14.61 10.65
CA ASN A 2 9.24 -14.42 10.34
C ASN A 2 9.35 -13.46 9.14
N TRP A 3 10.02 -12.32 9.30
CA TRP A 3 10.04 -11.21 8.33
C TRP A 3 11.25 -11.24 7.39
N GLU A 4 11.86 -12.41 7.15
CA GLU A 4 13.02 -12.55 6.25
C GLU A 4 12.72 -12.18 4.78
N ASN A 5 11.45 -11.97 4.43
CA ASN A 5 10.98 -11.70 3.06
C ASN A 5 10.52 -10.26 2.78
N ASN A 6 10.82 -9.28 3.65
CA ASN A 6 10.43 -7.88 3.42
C ASN A 6 10.90 -7.34 2.06
N ASN A 7 12.08 -7.73 1.59
CA ASN A 7 12.63 -7.28 0.31
C ASN A 7 11.78 -7.73 -0.89
N GLU A 8 11.15 -8.91 -0.85
CA GLU A 8 10.29 -9.37 -1.94
C GLU A 8 8.96 -8.60 -1.97
N ILE A 9 8.39 -8.32 -0.80
CA ILE A 9 7.14 -7.56 -0.65
C ILE A 9 7.32 -6.13 -1.16
N LEU A 10 8.44 -5.50 -0.83
CA LEU A 10 8.75 -4.12 -1.22
C LEU A 10 8.85 -3.92 -2.74
N GLU A 11 9.23 -4.95 -3.49
CA GLU A 11 9.34 -4.91 -4.96
C GLU A 11 8.03 -5.15 -5.69
N LYS A 12 6.96 -5.55 -4.98
CA LYS A 12 5.64 -5.83 -5.54
C LYS A 12 4.65 -4.71 -5.25
N SER A 13 3.63 -4.59 -6.08
CA SER A 13 2.44 -3.77 -5.79
C SER A 13 1.45 -4.52 -4.90
N ILE A 14 0.42 -3.84 -4.39
CA ILE A 14 -0.65 -4.51 -3.63
C ILE A 14 -1.41 -5.49 -4.54
N ASN A 15 -1.66 -5.09 -5.77
CA ASN A 15 -2.32 -5.92 -6.78
C ASN A 15 -1.50 -7.19 -7.11
N ASP A 16 -0.18 -7.07 -7.27
CA ASP A 16 0.71 -8.23 -7.46
C ASP A 16 0.65 -9.21 -6.28
N LEU A 17 0.62 -8.70 -5.05
CA LEU A 17 0.62 -9.50 -3.82
C LEU A 17 -0.72 -10.19 -3.57
N ASP A 18 -1.83 -9.53 -3.91
CA ASP A 18 -3.17 -10.09 -3.79
C ASP A 18 -3.55 -10.98 -4.98
N GLY A 19 -2.69 -11.08 -6.00
CA GLY A 19 -2.99 -11.79 -7.25
C GLY A 19 -4.16 -11.17 -8.00
N LYS A 20 -4.43 -9.87 -7.78
CA LYS A 20 -5.52 -9.14 -8.41
C LYS A 20 -4.97 -8.26 -9.51
N CYS A 21 -5.51 -8.40 -10.72
CA CYS A 21 -5.42 -7.37 -11.74
C CYS A 21 -6.75 -6.61 -11.69
N MET A 22 -6.82 -5.49 -10.99
CA MET A 22 -7.98 -4.60 -11.09
C MET A 22 -7.94 -3.95 -12.47
N SER A 23 -8.57 -4.59 -13.46
CA SER A 23 -8.54 -4.18 -14.86
C SER A 23 -9.37 -2.93 -15.15
N GLU A 24 -10.27 -2.54 -14.24
CA GLU A 24 -11.19 -1.42 -14.44
C GLU A 24 -11.26 -0.51 -13.22
N LYS A 25 -11.11 0.79 -13.47
CA LYS A 25 -11.31 1.82 -12.46
C LYS A 25 -12.79 1.88 -12.07
N PRO A 26 -13.12 2.02 -10.78
CA PRO A 26 -14.52 2.16 -10.36
C PRO A 26 -15.21 3.33 -11.08
N GLU A 27 -16.47 3.16 -11.47
CA GLU A 27 -17.27 4.21 -12.13
C GLU A 27 -17.45 5.46 -11.24
N PHE A 28 -17.26 5.32 -9.92
CA PHE A 28 -17.31 6.41 -8.97
C PHE A 28 -16.01 7.21 -8.96
N ASN A 29 -16.05 8.37 -9.61
CA ASN A 29 -14.90 9.25 -9.79
C ASN A 29 -14.78 10.22 -8.60
N SER A 30 -14.07 9.81 -7.55
CA SER A 30 -13.64 10.70 -6.47
C SER A 30 -12.13 10.70 -6.37
N PHE A 31 -11.55 11.82 -5.95
CA PHE A 31 -10.09 11.93 -5.81
C PHE A 31 -9.48 10.78 -4.98
N THR A 32 -10.15 10.38 -3.89
CA THR A 32 -9.69 9.27 -3.04
C THR A 32 -9.73 7.93 -3.76
N VAL A 33 -10.79 7.65 -4.51
CA VAL A 33 -10.91 6.40 -5.29
C VAL A 33 -9.86 6.37 -6.39
N ASP A 34 -9.70 7.45 -7.12
CA ASP A 34 -8.70 7.58 -8.19
C ASP A 34 -7.30 7.37 -7.65
N ARG A 35 -6.98 8.07 -6.56
CA ARG A 35 -5.65 8.01 -5.96
C ARG A 35 -5.36 6.63 -5.39
N THR A 36 -6.30 6.00 -4.70
CA THR A 36 -6.06 4.65 -4.16
C THR A 36 -5.93 3.62 -5.26
N PHE A 37 -6.71 3.73 -6.33
CA PHE A 37 -6.60 2.86 -7.51
C PHE A 37 -5.20 2.93 -8.13
N GLU A 38 -4.68 4.13 -8.37
CA GLU A 38 -3.30 4.32 -8.88
C GLU A 38 -2.23 3.74 -7.95
N LEU A 39 -2.40 3.90 -6.64
CA LEU A 39 -1.43 3.46 -5.65
C LEU A 39 -1.36 1.94 -5.49
N MET A 40 -2.45 1.21 -5.79
CA MET A 40 -2.48 -0.25 -5.68
C MET A 40 -1.56 -0.96 -6.68
N ASP A 41 -1.26 -0.32 -7.82
CA ASP A 41 -0.32 -0.81 -8.85
C ASP A 41 1.12 -0.31 -8.63
N LYS A 42 1.33 0.61 -7.69
CA LYS A 42 2.65 1.11 -7.36
C LYS A 42 3.40 0.09 -6.49
N ARG A 43 4.67 -0.16 -6.78
CA ARG A 43 5.53 -0.96 -5.89
C ARG A 43 5.55 -0.36 -4.49
N ILE A 44 5.44 -1.21 -3.47
CA ILE A 44 5.37 -0.77 -2.08
C ILE A 44 6.57 0.11 -1.70
N ARG A 45 7.79 -0.21 -2.15
CA ARG A 45 9.00 0.60 -1.88
C ARG A 45 8.94 2.04 -2.36
N LEU A 46 8.03 2.35 -3.30
CA LEU A 46 7.87 3.68 -3.88
C LEU A 46 6.72 4.47 -3.23
N LEU A 47 5.93 3.84 -2.36
CA LEU A 47 4.87 4.53 -1.61
C LEU A 47 5.51 5.50 -0.61
N GLN A 48 4.94 6.71 -0.53
CA GLN A 48 5.29 7.66 0.52
C GLN A 48 4.46 7.37 1.79
N PRO A 49 4.88 7.85 2.98
CA PRO A 49 4.09 7.68 4.21
C PRO A 49 2.62 8.10 4.07
N GLU A 50 2.34 9.17 3.32
CA GLU A 50 0.97 9.63 3.05
C GLU A 50 0.19 8.68 2.15
N ASP A 51 0.86 8.06 1.17
CA ASP A 51 0.26 7.04 0.30
C ASP A 51 -0.10 5.80 1.16
N ILE A 52 0.82 5.36 2.02
CA ILE A 52 0.62 4.24 2.95
C ILE A 52 -0.56 4.53 3.88
N ARG A 53 -0.60 5.73 4.48
CA ARG A 53 -1.69 6.17 5.35
C ARG A 53 -3.03 6.17 4.60
N LEU A 54 -3.06 6.68 3.37
CA LEU A 54 -4.27 6.73 2.55
C LEU A 54 -4.81 5.33 2.27
N LEU A 55 -3.95 4.40 1.84
CA LEU A 55 -4.32 3.02 1.57
C LEU A 55 -4.83 2.30 2.82
N ILE A 56 -4.13 2.44 3.95
CA ILE A 56 -4.57 1.88 5.24
C ILE A 56 -5.92 2.45 5.64
N GLY A 57 -6.13 3.77 5.50
CA GLY A 57 -7.40 4.44 5.80
C GLY A 57 -8.57 3.95 4.94
N GLN A 58 -8.31 3.37 3.76
CA GLN A 58 -9.31 2.74 2.89
C GLN A 58 -9.39 1.21 3.06
N ASN A 59 -8.73 0.64 4.08
CA ASN A 59 -8.64 -0.80 4.33
C ASN A 59 -7.97 -1.62 3.21
N ILE A 60 -7.03 -1.02 2.47
CA ILE A 60 -6.34 -1.65 1.36
C ILE A 60 -4.94 -2.11 1.82
N GLY A 61 -4.55 -3.35 1.45
CA GLY A 61 -3.17 -3.82 1.64
C GLY A 61 -2.71 -4.00 3.09
N LEU A 62 -3.63 -4.02 4.06
CA LEU A 62 -3.33 -3.98 5.50
C LEU A 62 -2.30 -5.02 5.96
N LYS A 63 -2.38 -6.25 5.42
CA LYS A 63 -1.47 -7.36 5.71
C LYS A 63 0.01 -6.99 5.44
N TYR A 64 0.26 -6.13 4.46
CA TYR A 64 1.60 -5.73 4.02
C TYR A 64 1.97 -4.35 4.55
N LEU A 65 1.01 -3.40 4.55
CA LEU A 65 1.27 -1.99 4.82
C LEU A 65 1.31 -1.65 6.32
N VAL A 66 0.50 -2.31 7.16
CA VAL A 66 0.51 -2.03 8.62
C VAL A 66 1.87 -2.31 9.26
N PRO A 67 2.54 -3.45 8.98
CA PRO A 67 3.88 -3.70 9.51
C PRO A 67 4.90 -2.64 9.06
N ILE A 68 4.87 -2.26 7.79
CA ILE A 68 5.75 -1.22 7.24
C ILE A 68 5.47 0.13 7.90
N ALA A 69 4.20 0.49 8.11
CA ALA A 69 3.82 1.71 8.82
C ALA A 69 4.34 1.72 10.26
N ILE A 70 4.28 0.58 10.97
CA ILE A 70 4.85 0.46 12.32
C ILE A 70 6.38 0.68 12.29
N GLU A 71 7.10 0.10 11.32
CA GLU A 71 8.54 0.34 11.16
C GLU A 71 8.87 1.81 10.87
N ILE A 72 8.11 2.46 9.99
CA ILE A 72 8.25 3.90 9.67
C ILE A 72 8.02 4.74 10.94
N LEU A 73 6.91 4.50 11.64
CA LEU A 73 6.52 5.27 12.83
C LEU A 73 7.45 5.00 14.03
N THR A 74 8.05 3.81 14.13
CA THR A 74 9.05 3.51 15.15
C THR A 74 10.29 4.39 14.97
N ASN A 75 10.68 4.66 13.71
CA ASN A 75 11.81 5.53 13.39
C ASN A 75 11.45 7.02 13.46
N ASN A 76 10.25 7.39 13.00
CA ASN A 76 9.75 8.77 13.03
C ASN A 76 8.24 8.80 13.35
N PRO A 77 7.84 8.96 14.62
CA PRO A 77 6.43 8.85 15.04
C PRO A 77 5.48 9.92 14.50
N LEU A 78 6.00 11.06 14.01
CA LEU A 78 5.20 12.22 13.58
C LEU A 78 5.33 12.53 12.08
N ILE A 79 5.75 11.55 11.29
CA ILE A 79 5.83 11.66 9.83
C ILE A 79 4.45 11.71 9.18
#